data_AF-X0S668-F1
#
_entry.id   AF-X0S668-F1
#
_cell.length_a   1.000
_cell.length_b   1.000
_cell.length_c   1.000
_cell.angle_alpha   90.00
_cell.angle_beta   90.00
_cell.angle_gamma   90.00
#
_symmetry.space_group_name_H-M   'P 1'
#
loop_
_entity.id
_entity.type
_entity.pdbx_description
1 polymer ?
#
loop_
_entity_poly.entity_id
_entity_poly.type
_entity_poly.pdbx_seq_one_letter_code
_entity_poly.pdbx_strand_id
1 'polypeptide(L)'
;MENGVETNLFIPAGGTDEVKSAMGLKDKFVVSCIGTLGLAHGLSTVIQAAAELQNSFPEIMFLFVGEGADKQCLMELARDQGLA
;
A
#
# COMPACT_ATOMS: atom_id res chain seq x y z
N MET A 1 21.90 -18.10 6.39
CA MET A 1 20.88 -17.97 7.45
C MET A 1 19.73 -17.18 6.86
N GLU A 2 18.52 -17.66 7.07
CA GLU A 2 17.31 -16.96 6.66
C GLU A 2 16.80 -16.12 7.83
N ASN A 3 16.05 -15.06 7.52
CA ASN A 3 15.41 -14.26 8.55
C ASN A 3 14.21 -15.03 9.14
N GLY A 4 14.01 -14.93 10.45
CA GLY A 4 12.83 -15.45 11.14
C GLY A 4 11.71 -14.40 11.24
N VAL A 5 10.51 -14.84 11.66
CA VAL A 5 9.36 -13.96 11.97
C VAL A 5 8.74 -14.37 13.30
N GLU A 6 8.33 -13.38 14.10
CA GLU A 6 7.65 -13.58 15.39
C GLU A 6 6.20 -14.00 15.16
N THR A 7 5.93 -15.29 15.12
CA THR A 7 4.60 -15.85 14.82
C THR A 7 3.56 -15.64 15.92
N ASN A 8 3.96 -15.19 17.11
CA ASN A 8 3.03 -14.77 18.16
C ASN A 8 2.54 -13.32 17.95
N LEU A 9 3.29 -12.53 17.19
CA LEU A 9 2.96 -11.14 16.86
C LEU A 9 2.28 -11.04 15.50
N PHE A 10 2.82 -11.71 14.49
CA PHE A 10 2.30 -11.73 13.11
C PHE A 10 1.40 -12.93 12.89
N ILE A 11 0.21 -12.88 13.46
CA ILE A 11 -0.85 -13.86 13.26
C ILE A 11 -1.91 -13.32 12.31
N PRO A 12 -2.55 -14.17 11.48
CA PRO A 12 -3.80 -13.83 10.82
C PRO A 12 -4.87 -13.56 11.88
N ALA A 13 -5.02 -12.30 12.28
CA ALA A 13 -6.10 -11.89 13.16
C ALA A 13 -7.33 -11.55 12.31
N GLY A 14 -8.47 -12.15 12.61
CA GLY A 14 -9.76 -11.67 12.11
C GLY A 14 -10.07 -10.27 12.65
N GLY A 15 -11.03 -9.56 12.04
CA GLY A 15 -11.50 -8.28 12.57
C GLY A 15 -10.74 -7.05 12.06
N THR A 16 -10.25 -7.08 10.81
CA THR A 16 -9.67 -5.88 10.18
C THR A 16 -10.70 -4.79 9.88
N ASP A 17 -11.99 -5.06 10.06
CA ASP A 17 -13.08 -4.15 9.68
C ASP A 17 -13.06 -2.84 10.46
N GLU A 18 -12.73 -2.88 11.76
CA GLU A 18 -12.60 -1.68 12.58
C GLU A 18 -11.45 -0.79 12.08
N VAL A 19 -10.29 -1.40 11.80
CA VAL A 19 -9.11 -0.71 11.27
C VAL A 19 -9.38 -0.15 9.87
N LYS A 20 -9.96 -0.96 8.99
CA LYS A 20 -10.36 -0.52 7.64
C LYS A 20 -11.36 0.63 7.72
N SER A 21 -12.35 0.55 8.61
CA SER A 21 -13.35 1.60 8.76
C SER A 21 -12.74 2.89 9.32
N ALA A 22 -11.80 2.81 10.26
CA ALA A 22 -11.07 3.96 10.79
C ALA A 22 -10.19 4.66 9.73
N MET A 23 -9.73 3.92 8.73
CA MET A 23 -8.93 4.43 7.61
C MET A 23 -9.77 4.81 6.37
N GLY A 24 -11.10 4.72 6.43
CA GLY A 24 -11.98 4.96 5.28
C GLY A 24 -11.89 3.89 4.17
N LEU A 25 -11.32 2.72 4.49
CA LEU A 25 -11.11 1.58 3.61
C LEU A 25 -12.17 0.48 3.78
N LYS A 26 -13.31 0.84 4.38
CA LYS A 26 -14.44 -0.08 4.50
C LYS A 26 -14.89 -0.50 3.10
N ASP A 27 -15.14 -1.80 2.93
CA ASP A 27 -15.52 -2.42 1.66
C ASP A 27 -14.48 -2.30 0.52
N LYS A 28 -13.25 -1.86 0.82
CA LYS A 28 -12.14 -1.82 -0.14
C LYS A 28 -11.33 -3.12 -0.13
N PHE A 29 -10.88 -3.50 -1.32
CA PHE A 29 -9.82 -4.48 -1.51
C PHE A 29 -8.47 -3.77 -1.39
N VAL A 30 -7.76 -4.01 -0.29
CA VAL A 30 -6.54 -3.26 0.04
C VAL A 30 -5.30 -4.07 -0.36
N VAL A 31 -4.48 -3.49 -1.23
CA VAL A 31 -3.13 -3.96 -1.55
C VAL A 31 -2.14 -3.11 -0.76
N SER A 32 -1.42 -3.69 0.20
CA SER A 32 -0.49 -2.94 1.05
C SER A 32 0.97 -3.25 0.74
N CYS A 33 1.76 -2.19 0.53
CA CYS A 33 3.22 -2.26 0.45
C CYS A 33 3.80 -1.62 1.72
N ILE A 34 4.38 -2.44 2.59
CA ILE A 34 4.87 -2.01 3.91
C ILE A 34 6.39 -2.17 3.96
N GLY A 35 7.10 -1.09 4.27
CA GLY A 35 8.56 -1.09 4.39
C GLY A 35 9.20 0.21 3.93
N THR A 36 10.50 0.16 3.62
CA THR A 36 11.24 1.33 3.16
C THR A 36 10.77 1.78 1.78
N LEU A 37 10.41 3.05 1.65
CA LEU A 37 9.96 3.64 0.40
C LEU A 37 11.17 4.12 -0.43
N GLY A 38 11.77 3.20 -1.18
CA GLY A 38 12.90 3.47 -2.08
C GLY A 38 12.62 3.10 -3.54
N LEU A 39 13.23 3.82 -4.48
CA LEU A 39 13.11 3.64 -5.94
C LEU A 39 13.46 2.22 -6.41
N ALA A 40 14.42 1.57 -5.74
CA ALA A 40 14.88 0.22 -6.10
C ALA A 40 13.83 -0.87 -5.84
N HIS A 41 12.75 -0.57 -5.12
CA HIS A 41 11.71 -1.55 -4.75
C HIS A 41 10.54 -1.64 -5.74
N GLY A 42 10.63 -0.98 -6.91
CA GLY A 42 9.61 -1.08 -7.95
C GLY A 42 8.26 -0.43 -7.61
N LEU A 43 8.23 0.47 -6.62
CA LEU A 43 7.01 1.13 -6.16
C LEU A 43 6.38 2.03 -7.24
N SER A 44 7.18 2.55 -8.18
CA SER A 44 6.68 3.26 -9.36
C SER A 44 5.77 2.38 -10.24
N THR A 45 6.13 1.11 -10.44
CA THR A 45 5.31 0.15 -11.19
C THR A 45 3.98 -0.10 -10.49
N VAL A 46 3.98 -0.16 -9.15
CA VAL A 46 2.75 -0.34 -8.36
C VAL A 46 1.84 0.88 -8.51
N ILE A 47 2.41 2.10 -8.51
CA ILE A 47 1.67 3.35 -8.74
C ILE A 47 1.06 3.37 -10.15
N GLN A 48 1.81 2.94 -11.18
CA GLN A 48 1.28 2.83 -12.54
C GLN A 48 0.11 1.83 -12.61
N ALA A 49 0.24 0.67 -11.98
CA ALA A 49 -0.85 -0.30 -11.90
C ALA A 49 -2.07 0.28 -11.18
N ALA A 50 -1.88 1.03 -10.09
CA ALA A 50 -2.96 1.73 -9.41
C ALA A 50 -3.68 2.72 -10.32
N ALA A 51 -2.92 3.49 -11.12
CA ALA A 51 -3.47 4.45 -12.07
C ALA A 51 -4.30 3.79 -13.20
N GLU A 52 -3.88 2.62 -13.68
CA GLU A 52 -4.63 1.85 -14.68
C GLU A 52 -5.92 1.26 -14.10
N LEU A 53 -5.84 0.75 -12.87
CA LEU A 53 -6.95 0.05 -12.23
C LEU A 53 -8.01 0.98 -11.63
N GLN A 54 -7.67 2.23 -11.28
CA GLN A 54 -8.58 3.14 -10.56
C GLN A 54 -9.95 3.33 -11.25
N ASN A 55 -9.98 3.27 -12.59
CA ASN A 55 -11.21 3.49 -13.37
C ASN A 55 -12.04 2.21 -13.53
N SER A 56 -11.38 1.06 -13.62
CA SER A 56 -12.06 -0.23 -13.85
C SER A 56 -12.44 -0.93 -12.56
N PHE A 57 -11.69 -0.69 -11.48
CA PHE A 57 -11.81 -1.34 -10.17
C PHE A 57 -11.63 -0.32 -9.03
N PRO A 58 -12.57 0.63 -8.85
CA PRO A 58 -12.49 1.69 -7.83
C PRO A 58 -12.58 1.16 -6.38
N GLU A 59 -12.92 -0.10 -6.18
CA GLU A 59 -12.87 -0.82 -4.91
C GLU A 59 -11.46 -1.21 -4.47
N ILE A 60 -10.50 -1.22 -5.39
CA ILE A 60 -9.10 -1.53 -5.08
C ILE A 60 -8.40 -0.29 -4.53
N MET A 61 -7.77 -0.42 -3.37
CA MET A 61 -6.95 0.62 -2.77
C MET A 61 -5.50 0.13 -2.61
N PHE A 62 -4.55 0.90 -3.11
CA PHE A 62 -3.13 0.66 -2.90
C PHE A 62 -2.64 1.52 -1.72
N LEU A 63 -2.16 0.88 -0.66
CA LEU A 63 -1.71 1.52 0.57
C LEU A 63 -0.20 1.32 0.75
N PHE A 64 0.56 2.42 0.72
CA PHE A 64 2.00 2.40 0.99
C PHE A 64 2.25 2.85 2.43
N VAL A 65 2.92 2.02 3.23
CA VAL A 65 3.22 2.31 4.64
C VAL A 65 4.72 2.25 4.87
N GLY A 66 5.31 3.41 5.20
CA GLY A 66 6.71 3.51 5.59
C GLY A 66 7.32 4.86 5.27
N GLU A 67 8.64 4.90 5.33
CA GLU A 67 9.45 6.09 5.08
C GLU A 67 10.64 5.72 4.19
N GLY A 68 11.23 6.72 3.54
CA GLY A 68 12.41 6.52 2.70
C GLY A 68 12.76 7.76 1.89
N ALA A 69 13.98 7.77 1.35
CA ALA A 69 14.51 8.91 0.59
C ALA A 69 13.64 9.28 -0.62
N ASP A 70 12.94 8.31 -1.19
CA ASP A 70 12.17 8.48 -2.42
C ASP A 70 10.66 8.66 -2.19
N LYS A 71 10.22 8.72 -0.93
CA LYS A 71 8.81 8.92 -0.57
C LYS A 71 8.22 10.14 -1.30
N GLN A 72 8.95 11.24 -1.32
CA GLN A 72 8.48 12.46 -1.99
C GLN A 72 8.29 12.25 -3.49
N CYS A 73 9.24 11.62 -4.18
CA CYS A 73 9.13 11.31 -5.60
C CYS A 73 7.94 10.39 -5.89
N LEU A 74 7.69 9.40 -5.04
CA LEU A 74 6.53 8.50 -5.18
C LEU A 74 5.21 9.24 -4.96
N MET A 75 5.15 10.16 -4.00
CA MET A 75 3.96 11.00 -3.78
C MET A 75 3.71 11.95 -4.96
N GLU A 76 4.76 12.52 -5.54
CA GLU A 76 4.66 13.35 -6.76
C GLU A 76 4.15 12.53 -7.94
N LEU A 77 4.72 11.33 -8.17
CA LEU A 77 4.26 10.42 -9.21
C LEU A 77 2.79 10.02 -9.04
N ALA A 78 2.37 9.70 -7.81
CA ALA A 78 0.98 9.37 -7.52
C ALA A 78 0.05 10.54 -7.85
N ARG A 79 0.41 11.76 -7.45
CA ARG A 79 -0.35 12.98 -7.75
C ARG A 79 -0.47 13.24 -9.25
N ASP A 80 0.62 13.05 -10.00
CA ASP A 80 0.64 13.23 -11.45
C ASP A 80 -0.29 12.23 -12.16
N GLN A 81 -0.51 11.06 -11.56
CA GLN A 81 -1.44 10.02 -12.03
C GLN A 81 -2.88 10.22 -11.51
N GLY A 82 -3.14 11.29 -10.74
CA GLY A 82 -4.45 11.58 -10.16
C GLY A 82 -4.82 10.71 -8.95
N LEU A 83 -3.84 10.06 -8.32
CA LEU A 83 -4.01 9.22 -7.15
C LEU A 83 -3.87 10.05 -5.85
N ALA A 84 -4.56 9.60 -4.80
CA ALA A 84 -4.65 10.28 -3.50
C ALA A 84 -3.52 9.92 -2.54
#